data_AF-A0A0N4ZAP6-F1
#
_entry.id   AF-A0A0N4ZAP6-F1
#
_cell.length_a   1.000
_cell.length_b   1.000
_cell.length_c   1.000
_cell.angle_alpha   90.00
_cell.angle_beta   90.00
_cell.angle_gamma   90.00
#
_symmetry.space_group_name_H-M   'P 1'
#
loop_
_entity.id
_entity.type
_entity.pdbx_description
1 polymer ?
#
loop_
_entity_poly.entity_id
_entity_poly.type
_entity_poly.pdbx_seq_one_letter_code
_entity_poly.pdbx_strand_id
1 'polypeptide(L)'
;MRNILAILLIFILCFFENKVYSKKVSSTTLSTEIEKKVSTRKYPSRWTSTNISYSVEKGLNASVIYKAMKKISERSCLTFVRVKKNSELKELEEGLRFVNGTKCSAHLGKVRGKQLNNISVATNCRTSVPKMLTLVLQSLGVINQINRPDRNHYISLNLDGIEKGRNESATKQTTKFNSSQVRTYNIGYDYHSFMHLKSNAFRNDNITTLNSTIIPQYNDMMGQQVDLSFADLKLLNYHFCNKSSKTKEKKINCQNGGFIDPKNKSKCICPNGFGLPYCAKLSKNNDECKNKNPYINLNSTFTSIVLKENGSYSCNYLIKAPNNYKIKISIRDVNTEKAKKGQKCSPEMGLEIKHRNDFAPAGLCLCGNYSHLKFRSMSNKVMVLYRGKGEFNRISLRLTSVPRTNGTESEAKETTQVITTTTKKETTIKKKKEVKKKDKKKN
;
A
#
# COMPACT_ATOMS: atom_id res chain seq x y z
N MET A 1 36.44 -34.52 -67.48
CA MET A 1 35.18 -33.73 -67.46
C MET A 1 34.12 -34.37 -66.55
N ARG A 2 34.48 -34.65 -65.29
CA ARG A 2 33.58 -35.25 -64.29
C ARG A 2 33.33 -34.33 -63.08
N ASN A 3 34.01 -33.17 -63.05
CA ASN A 3 33.98 -32.18 -61.96
C ASN A 3 33.28 -30.85 -62.32
N ILE A 4 32.82 -30.66 -63.56
CA ILE A 4 32.04 -29.47 -63.95
C ILE A 4 30.54 -29.72 -63.77
N LEU A 5 30.08 -30.97 -63.91
CA LEU A 5 28.69 -31.37 -63.64
C LEU A 5 28.31 -31.30 -62.14
N ALA A 6 29.29 -31.49 -61.24
CA ALA A 6 29.07 -31.47 -59.79
C ALA A 6 28.91 -30.04 -59.23
N ILE A 7 29.54 -29.03 -59.84
CA ILE A 7 29.46 -27.64 -59.38
C ILE A 7 28.17 -26.95 -59.87
N LEU A 8 27.66 -27.34 -61.06
CA LEU A 8 26.36 -26.90 -61.57
C LEU A 8 25.17 -27.49 -60.81
N LEU A 9 25.29 -28.71 -60.27
CA LEU A 9 24.26 -29.33 -59.41
C LEU A 9 24.19 -28.71 -58.00
N ILE A 10 25.30 -28.20 -57.46
CA ILE A 10 25.32 -27.52 -56.15
C ILE A 10 24.73 -26.10 -56.23
N PHE A 11 24.95 -25.37 -57.33
CA PHE A 11 24.34 -24.04 -57.51
C PHE A 11 22.82 -24.08 -57.74
N ILE A 12 22.31 -25.14 -58.38
CA ILE A 12 20.87 -25.34 -58.60
C ILE A 12 20.17 -25.81 -57.30
N LEU A 13 20.85 -26.55 -56.42
CA LEU A 13 20.33 -26.91 -55.11
C LEU A 13 20.37 -25.75 -54.10
N CYS A 14 21.32 -24.81 -54.20
CA CYS A 14 21.33 -23.60 -53.36
C CYS A 14 20.34 -22.51 -53.81
N PHE A 15 19.83 -22.54 -55.05
CA PHE A 15 18.79 -21.61 -55.51
C PHE A 15 17.35 -22.11 -55.27
N PHE A 16 17.15 -23.41 -55.01
CA PHE A 16 15.83 -23.97 -54.67
C PHE A 16 15.57 -24.15 -53.16
N GLU A 17 16.53 -23.88 -52.28
CA GLU A 17 16.30 -23.80 -50.82
C GLU A 17 15.95 -22.39 -50.29
N ASN A 18 15.87 -21.36 -51.15
CA ASN A 18 15.54 -19.98 -50.71
C ASN A 18 14.25 -19.39 -51.29
N LYS A 19 13.31 -20.23 -51.73
CA LYS A 19 11.98 -19.77 -52.16
C LYS A 19 10.86 -20.75 -51.82
N VAL A 20 10.79 -21.19 -50.57
CA VAL A 20 9.57 -21.79 -50.02
C VAL A 20 8.99 -20.87 -48.94
N TYR A 21 8.05 -20.07 -49.42
CA TYR A 21 6.78 -19.82 -48.75
C TYR A 21 6.83 -19.32 -47.29
N SER A 22 6.78 -18.00 -47.18
CA SER A 22 6.00 -17.31 -46.13
C SER A 22 4.61 -17.95 -46.01
N LYS A 23 4.47 -18.94 -45.11
CA LYS A 23 3.18 -19.40 -44.61
C LYS A 23 3.19 -19.22 -43.10
N LYS A 24 2.44 -18.21 -42.65
CA LYS A 24 1.85 -18.08 -41.31
C LYS A 24 1.75 -19.45 -40.63
N VAL A 25 2.67 -19.74 -39.71
CA VAL A 25 2.45 -20.78 -38.71
C VAL A 25 1.41 -20.21 -37.75
N SER A 26 0.16 -20.52 -38.06
CA SER A 26 -0.97 -20.30 -37.16
C SER A 26 -0.70 -21.17 -35.93
N SER A 27 -0.35 -20.53 -34.82
CA SER A 27 -0.12 -21.11 -33.50
C SER A 27 -1.43 -21.58 -32.82
N THR A 28 -2.34 -22.14 -33.61
CA THR A 28 -3.68 -22.55 -33.22
C THR A 28 -3.77 -24.07 -33.23
N THR A 29 -3.09 -24.74 -32.29
CA THR A 29 -3.47 -26.10 -31.82
C THR A 29 -2.66 -26.60 -30.61
N LEU A 30 -2.05 -25.71 -29.81
CA LEU A 30 -1.47 -26.09 -28.51
C LEU A 30 -1.56 -24.98 -27.46
N SER A 31 -2.61 -24.16 -27.53
CA SER A 31 -2.84 -23.02 -26.64
C SER A 31 -4.29 -22.88 -26.16
N THR A 32 -5.16 -23.85 -26.45
CA THR A 32 -6.61 -23.73 -26.21
C THR A 32 -7.23 -24.83 -25.33
N GLU A 33 -6.43 -25.67 -24.66
CA GLU A 33 -6.94 -26.68 -23.71
C GLU A 33 -6.46 -26.52 -22.26
N ILE A 34 -5.85 -25.37 -21.94
CA ILE A 34 -5.97 -24.83 -20.59
C ILE A 34 -7.04 -23.76 -20.67
N GLU A 35 -8.30 -24.20 -20.77
CA GLU A 35 -9.36 -23.45 -20.10
C GLU A 35 -8.83 -23.17 -18.69
N LYS A 36 -8.47 -21.90 -18.43
CA LYS A 36 -8.24 -21.43 -17.07
C LYS A 36 -9.46 -21.87 -16.29
N LYS A 37 -9.36 -22.98 -15.54
CA LYS A 37 -10.28 -23.30 -14.45
C LYS A 37 -10.31 -22.05 -13.60
N VAL A 38 -11.31 -21.20 -13.82
CA VAL A 38 -11.46 -19.94 -13.11
C VAL A 38 -11.56 -20.37 -11.66
N SER A 39 -10.50 -20.12 -10.90
CA SER A 39 -10.42 -20.55 -9.52
C SER A 39 -11.65 -20.00 -8.82
N THR A 40 -12.54 -20.89 -8.37
CA THR A 40 -13.78 -20.55 -7.66
C THR A 40 -13.52 -19.88 -6.31
N ARG A 41 -12.26 -19.85 -5.88
CA ARG A 41 -11.84 -19.31 -4.60
C ARG A 41 -11.87 -17.79 -4.63
N LYS A 42 -12.61 -17.22 -3.68
CA LYS A 42 -12.64 -15.78 -3.42
C LYS A 42 -11.86 -15.44 -2.15
N TYR A 43 -11.20 -14.28 -2.17
CA TYR A 43 -10.41 -13.73 -1.08
C TYR A 43 -11.02 -12.41 -0.57
N PRO A 44 -11.09 -12.16 0.76
CA PRO A 44 -10.74 -13.10 1.84
C PRO A 44 -11.58 -14.40 1.79
N SER A 45 -11.03 -15.48 2.35
CA SER A 45 -11.67 -16.80 2.30
C SER A 45 -12.78 -16.89 3.33
N ARG A 46 -13.86 -17.59 3.00
CA ARG A 46 -14.95 -17.83 3.95
C ARG A 46 -14.52 -18.86 5.00
N TRP A 47 -14.72 -18.49 6.27
CA TRP A 47 -14.64 -19.36 7.44
C TRP A 47 -16.06 -19.66 7.92
N THR A 48 -16.31 -20.84 8.47
CA THR A 48 -17.67 -21.20 8.94
C THR A 48 -18.00 -20.50 10.26
N SER A 49 -16.98 -20.28 11.10
CA SER A 49 -17.10 -19.60 12.38
C SER A 49 -16.30 -18.29 12.43
N THR A 50 -16.75 -17.36 13.28
CA THR A 50 -15.95 -16.20 13.71
C THR A 50 -15.12 -16.50 14.96
N ASN A 51 -15.40 -17.62 15.63
CA ASN A 51 -14.60 -18.17 16.72
C ASN A 51 -13.64 -19.20 16.11
N ILE A 52 -12.40 -18.78 15.87
CA ILE A 52 -11.38 -19.59 15.19
C ILE A 52 -10.53 -20.30 16.24
N SER A 53 -10.65 -21.62 16.31
CA SER A 53 -9.81 -22.46 17.15
C SER A 53 -8.36 -22.46 16.65
N TYR A 54 -7.39 -22.45 17.57
CA TYR A 54 -5.98 -22.56 17.22
C TYR A 54 -5.16 -23.40 18.20
N SER A 55 -4.10 -24.03 17.70
CA SER A 55 -3.07 -24.69 18.53
C SER A 55 -1.68 -24.16 18.27
N VAL A 56 -0.83 -24.29 19.28
CA VAL A 56 0.57 -23.84 19.23
C VAL A 56 1.44 -25.02 19.62
N GLU A 57 2.25 -25.49 18.67
CA GLU A 57 3.21 -26.57 18.90
C GLU A 57 4.23 -26.20 19.98
N LYS A 58 4.73 -27.23 20.70
CA LYS A 58 5.75 -27.07 21.74
C LYS A 58 6.97 -26.31 21.19
N GLY A 59 7.52 -25.43 22.01
CA GLY A 59 8.62 -24.55 21.65
C GLY A 59 8.16 -23.19 21.11
N LEU A 60 7.08 -23.10 20.33
CA LEU A 60 6.68 -21.81 19.76
C LEU A 60 6.26 -20.81 20.85
N ASN A 61 6.52 -19.52 20.58
CA ASN A 61 6.18 -18.45 21.51
C ASN A 61 4.68 -18.12 21.43
N ALA A 62 3.89 -18.76 22.29
CA ALA A 62 2.45 -18.55 22.34
C ALA A 62 2.05 -17.10 22.66
N SER A 63 2.87 -16.34 23.40
CA SER A 63 2.59 -14.94 23.73
C SER A 63 2.66 -14.04 22.49
N VAL A 64 3.65 -14.26 21.62
CA VAL A 64 3.79 -13.50 20.35
C VAL A 64 2.61 -13.80 19.42
N ILE A 65 2.22 -15.08 19.30
CA ILE A 65 1.06 -15.51 18.51
C ILE A 65 -0.22 -14.89 19.04
N TYR A 66 -0.43 -14.92 20.36
CA TYR A 66 -1.57 -14.29 21.02
C TYR A 66 -1.63 -12.78 20.74
N LYS A 67 -0.51 -12.05 20.92
CA LYS A 67 -0.44 -10.60 20.65
C LYS A 67 -0.83 -10.26 19.20
N ALA A 68 -0.42 -11.08 18.23
CA ALA A 68 -0.80 -10.90 16.83
C ALA A 68 -2.32 -11.06 16.63
N MET A 69 -2.91 -12.14 17.14
CA MET A 69 -4.36 -12.39 17.06
C MET A 69 -5.18 -11.38 17.87
N LYS A 70 -4.62 -10.83 18.95
CA LYS A 70 -5.23 -9.78 19.76
C LYS A 70 -5.48 -8.51 18.93
N LYS A 71 -4.52 -8.11 18.09
CA LYS A 71 -4.66 -6.93 17.19
C LYS A 71 -5.87 -7.02 16.25
N ILE A 72 -6.26 -8.24 15.86
CA ILE A 72 -7.45 -8.53 15.03
C ILE A 72 -8.71 -8.54 15.90
N SER A 73 -8.71 -9.35 16.97
CA SER A 73 -9.90 -9.59 17.80
C SER A 73 -10.32 -8.37 18.63
N GLU A 74 -9.42 -7.42 18.90
CA GLU A 74 -9.75 -6.17 19.61
C GLU A 74 -10.74 -5.29 18.83
N ARG A 75 -10.68 -5.29 17.49
CA ARG A 75 -11.44 -4.37 16.61
C ARG A 75 -12.22 -5.10 15.51
N SER A 76 -12.50 -6.39 15.72
CA SER A 76 -13.37 -7.20 14.88
C SER A 76 -14.25 -8.11 15.74
N CYS A 77 -15.15 -8.85 15.10
CA CYS A 77 -15.92 -9.95 15.71
C CYS A 77 -15.13 -11.28 15.76
N LEU A 78 -13.94 -11.34 15.16
CA LEU A 78 -13.15 -12.57 15.17
C LEU A 78 -12.61 -12.80 16.58
N THR A 79 -12.79 -14.01 17.09
CA THR A 79 -12.16 -14.46 18.34
C THR A 79 -11.26 -15.65 18.05
N PHE A 80 -10.24 -15.84 18.88
CA PHE A 80 -9.27 -16.91 18.71
C PHE A 80 -9.20 -17.73 20.00
N VAL A 81 -9.54 -19.01 19.91
CA VAL A 81 -9.66 -19.90 21.08
C VAL A 81 -8.54 -20.92 21.04
N ARG A 82 -7.70 -20.95 22.08
CA ARG A 82 -6.56 -21.87 22.14
C ARG A 82 -7.03 -23.27 22.57
N VAL A 83 -6.75 -24.25 21.73
CA VAL A 83 -6.93 -25.67 22.03
C VAL A 83 -5.63 -26.22 22.63
N LYS A 84 -5.74 -26.95 23.75
CA LYS A 84 -4.59 -27.51 24.49
C LYS A 84 -4.40 -29.01 24.28
N LYS A 85 -5.48 -29.78 24.11
CA LYS A 85 -5.40 -31.24 23.95
C LYS A 85 -5.37 -31.62 22.48
N ASN A 86 -4.55 -32.60 22.14
CA ASN A 86 -4.48 -33.13 20.77
C ASN A 86 -5.76 -33.84 20.34
N SER A 87 -6.55 -34.39 21.27
CA SER A 87 -7.85 -35.00 20.98
C SER A 87 -8.83 -33.96 20.42
N GLU A 88 -8.96 -32.80 21.07
CA GLU A 88 -9.80 -31.69 20.62
C GLU A 88 -9.40 -31.19 19.22
N LEU A 89 -8.13 -31.26 18.85
CA LEU A 89 -7.66 -30.88 17.50
C LEU A 89 -8.12 -31.83 16.40
N LYS A 90 -8.33 -33.12 16.70
CA LYS A 90 -8.76 -34.12 15.72
C LYS A 90 -10.22 -33.92 15.29
N GLU A 91 -11.01 -33.27 16.14
CA GLU A 91 -12.43 -32.98 15.91
C GLU A 91 -12.65 -31.68 15.12
N LEU A 92 -11.63 -30.84 14.99
CA LEU A 92 -11.75 -29.57 14.29
C LEU A 92 -11.73 -29.73 12.77
N GLU A 93 -12.80 -29.27 12.14
CA GLU A 93 -12.91 -29.22 10.67
C GLU A 93 -12.25 -27.96 10.06
N GLU A 94 -12.03 -26.93 10.87
CA GLU A 94 -11.30 -25.71 10.50
C GLU A 94 -10.60 -25.10 11.73
N GLY A 95 -9.50 -24.40 11.50
CA GLY A 95 -8.73 -23.73 12.55
C GLY A 95 -7.32 -23.42 12.12
N LEU A 96 -6.53 -22.86 13.03
CA LEU A 96 -5.12 -22.52 12.80
C LEU A 96 -4.20 -23.45 13.59
N ARG A 97 -3.21 -24.05 12.95
CA ARG A 97 -2.21 -24.88 13.63
C ARG A 97 -0.83 -24.27 13.44
N PHE A 98 -0.27 -23.67 14.48
CA PHE A 98 1.08 -23.12 14.45
C PHE A 98 2.09 -24.23 14.71
N VAL A 99 2.96 -24.49 13.73
CA VAL A 99 3.94 -25.58 13.74
C VAL A 99 5.36 -25.07 13.58
N ASN A 100 6.34 -25.80 14.12
CA ASN A 100 7.74 -25.49 13.84
C ASN A 100 8.04 -25.75 12.35
N GLY A 101 8.85 -24.90 11.74
CA GLY A 101 9.28 -25.13 10.36
C GLY A 101 10.50 -24.31 9.97
N THR A 102 11.01 -24.55 8.76
CA THR A 102 12.23 -23.90 8.26
C THR A 102 11.96 -22.55 7.59
N LYS A 103 10.71 -22.30 7.19
CA LYS A 103 10.27 -21.04 6.57
C LYS A 103 9.01 -20.52 7.26
N CYS A 104 8.87 -19.19 7.29
CA CYS A 104 7.63 -18.57 7.74
C CYS A 104 6.64 -18.54 6.59
N SER A 105 5.58 -19.34 6.68
CA SER A 105 4.61 -19.45 5.62
C SER A 105 3.23 -19.83 6.15
N ALA A 106 2.21 -19.36 5.44
CA ALA A 106 0.83 -19.69 5.68
C ALA A 106 0.13 -19.91 4.34
N HIS A 107 -0.82 -20.84 4.31
CA HIS A 107 -1.72 -20.96 3.17
C HIS A 107 -2.58 -19.69 3.07
N LEU A 108 -2.69 -19.09 1.89
CA LEU A 108 -3.59 -17.95 1.68
C LEU A 108 -5.06 -18.38 1.76
N GLY A 109 -5.75 -18.08 2.85
CA GLY A 109 -7.14 -18.45 3.10
C GLY A 109 -7.33 -19.86 3.65
N LYS A 110 -8.55 -20.18 4.09
CA LYS A 110 -8.95 -21.50 4.61
C LYS A 110 -8.64 -22.63 3.63
N VAL A 111 -7.89 -23.65 4.05
CA VAL A 111 -7.59 -24.85 3.25
C VAL A 111 -8.90 -25.58 2.88
N ARG A 112 -8.96 -26.20 1.69
CA ARG A 112 -10.16 -26.92 1.25
C ARG A 112 -10.37 -28.20 2.08
N GLY A 113 -11.63 -28.56 2.27
CA GLY A 113 -12.01 -29.73 3.06
C GLY A 113 -11.98 -29.47 4.57
N LYS A 114 -12.12 -30.54 5.34
CA LYS A 114 -12.07 -30.53 6.81
C LYS A 114 -10.61 -30.61 7.26
N GLN A 115 -9.88 -29.50 7.15
CA GLN A 115 -8.45 -29.44 7.44
C GLN A 115 -8.07 -28.14 8.17
N LEU A 116 -7.12 -28.24 9.09
CA LEU A 116 -6.52 -27.09 9.76
C LEU A 116 -5.53 -26.37 8.84
N ASN A 117 -5.50 -25.04 8.93
CA ASN A 117 -4.50 -24.22 8.29
C ASN A 117 -3.18 -24.31 9.08
N ASN A 118 -2.22 -25.06 8.55
CA ASN A 118 -0.86 -25.06 9.10
C ASN A 118 -0.18 -23.71 8.83
N ILE A 119 0.31 -23.09 9.89
CA ILE A 119 1.16 -21.90 9.86
C ILE A 119 2.55 -22.33 10.29
N SER A 120 3.47 -22.41 9.33
CA SER A 120 4.86 -22.76 9.58
C SER A 120 5.60 -21.56 10.16
N VAL A 121 6.23 -21.76 11.31
CA VAL A 121 6.98 -20.72 12.03
C VAL A 121 8.46 -21.09 12.09
N ALA A 122 9.29 -20.30 11.41
CA ALA A 122 10.73 -20.40 11.51
C ALA A 122 11.31 -19.47 12.58
N THR A 123 12.58 -19.72 12.94
CA THR A 123 13.34 -18.98 13.96
C THR A 123 13.26 -17.47 13.76
N ASN A 124 13.37 -16.99 12.52
CA ASN A 124 13.36 -15.56 12.19
C ASN A 124 11.98 -14.88 12.32
N CYS A 125 10.89 -15.62 12.62
CA CYS A 125 9.56 -15.07 12.88
C CYS A 125 9.03 -15.34 14.29
N ARG A 126 9.63 -16.31 15.00
CA ARG A 126 9.14 -16.80 16.30
C ARG A 126 8.96 -15.71 17.36
N THR A 127 9.73 -14.63 17.29
CA THR A 127 9.66 -13.49 18.22
C THR A 127 8.98 -12.25 17.64
N SER A 128 8.57 -12.27 16.37
CA SER A 128 8.08 -11.08 15.67
C SER A 128 6.55 -11.05 15.58
N VAL A 129 5.92 -10.19 16.39
CA VAL A 129 4.46 -9.97 16.35
C VAL A 129 3.98 -9.56 14.95
N PRO A 130 4.65 -8.63 14.22
CA PRO A 130 4.19 -8.29 12.88
C PRO A 130 4.24 -9.45 11.88
N LYS A 131 5.30 -10.27 11.91
CA LYS A 131 5.37 -11.45 11.02
C LYS A 131 4.28 -12.47 11.35
N MET A 132 3.99 -12.70 12.64
CA MET A 132 2.87 -13.56 13.04
C MET A 132 1.53 -13.01 12.57
N LEU A 133 1.30 -11.70 12.70
CA LEU A 133 0.09 -11.05 12.22
C LEU A 133 -0.07 -11.21 10.71
N THR A 134 1.00 -11.03 9.92
CA THR A 134 0.98 -11.30 8.47
C THR A 134 0.54 -12.73 8.16
N LEU A 135 1.10 -13.74 8.84
CA LEU A 135 0.76 -15.15 8.62
C LEU A 135 -0.70 -15.47 8.98
N VAL A 136 -1.22 -14.86 10.05
CA VAL A 136 -2.63 -15.01 10.44
C VAL A 136 -3.55 -14.34 9.40
N LEU A 137 -3.24 -13.11 8.97
CA LEU A 137 -4.02 -12.42 7.93
C LEU A 137 -4.01 -13.19 6.60
N GLN A 138 -2.87 -13.75 6.21
CA GLN A 138 -2.77 -14.65 5.06
C GLN A 138 -3.67 -15.86 5.24
N SER A 139 -3.66 -16.51 6.41
CA SER A 139 -4.55 -17.65 6.71
C SER A 139 -6.03 -17.28 6.64
N LEU A 140 -6.40 -16.06 7.04
CA LEU A 140 -7.76 -15.51 6.87
C LEU A 140 -8.10 -15.20 5.40
N GLY A 141 -7.09 -15.20 4.51
CA GLY A 141 -7.25 -14.96 3.08
C GLY A 141 -7.07 -13.49 2.69
N VAL A 142 -6.57 -12.64 3.59
CA VAL A 142 -6.22 -11.26 3.25
C VAL A 142 -5.00 -11.28 2.34
N ILE A 143 -5.16 -10.80 1.11
CA ILE A 143 -4.09 -10.72 0.12
C ILE A 143 -3.18 -9.52 0.40
N ASN A 144 -1.96 -9.51 -0.14
CA ASN A 144 -1.18 -8.28 -0.13
C ASN A 144 -1.85 -7.24 -1.04
N GLN A 145 -1.76 -5.96 -0.67
CA GLN A 145 -2.36 -4.89 -1.47
C GLN A 145 -1.83 -4.85 -2.90
N ILE A 146 -0.55 -5.17 -3.08
CA ILE A 146 0.08 -5.20 -4.39
C ILE A 146 -0.44 -6.34 -5.30
N ASN A 147 -1.14 -7.33 -4.74
CA ASN A 147 -1.75 -8.43 -5.51
C ASN A 147 -3.20 -8.13 -5.93
N ARG A 148 -3.74 -6.95 -5.56
CA ARG A 148 -5.09 -6.58 -6.00
C ARG A 148 -5.20 -6.47 -7.53
N PRO A 149 -6.36 -6.77 -8.11
CA PRO A 149 -6.58 -6.65 -9.56
C PRO A 149 -6.43 -5.21 -10.07
N ASP A 150 -6.82 -4.22 -9.25
CA ASP A 150 -6.80 -2.78 -9.57
C ASP A 150 -5.46 -2.10 -9.27
N ARG A 151 -4.45 -2.81 -8.75
CA ARG A 151 -3.19 -2.25 -8.23
C ARG A 151 -2.41 -1.38 -9.23
N ASN A 152 -2.53 -1.64 -10.54
CA ASN A 152 -1.84 -0.88 -11.60
C ASN A 152 -2.27 0.60 -11.66
N HIS A 153 -3.43 0.96 -11.14
CA HIS A 153 -3.86 2.37 -11.06
C HIS A 153 -3.16 3.14 -9.93
N TYR A 154 -2.51 2.41 -9.01
CA TYR A 154 -1.96 2.95 -7.77
C TYR A 154 -0.44 2.79 -7.69
N ILE A 155 0.10 1.71 -8.25
CA ILE A 155 1.53 1.45 -8.25
C ILE A 155 2.01 0.91 -9.60
N SER A 156 3.28 1.20 -9.91
CA SER A 156 4.07 0.56 -10.94
C SER A 156 5.17 -0.32 -10.31
N LEU A 157 5.50 -1.40 -11.01
CA LEU A 157 6.62 -2.27 -10.68
C LEU A 157 7.79 -1.90 -11.58
N ASN A 158 8.91 -1.47 -10.99
CA ASN A 158 10.17 -1.31 -11.68
C ASN A 158 10.93 -2.64 -11.67
N LEU A 159 10.82 -3.40 -12.77
CA LEU A 159 11.44 -4.72 -12.90
C LEU A 159 12.97 -4.63 -12.95
N ASP A 160 13.53 -3.57 -13.52
CA ASP A 160 14.98 -3.34 -13.61
C ASP A 160 15.60 -3.08 -12.24
N GLY A 161 14.79 -2.64 -11.27
CA GLY A 161 15.19 -2.46 -9.88
C GLY A 161 15.29 -3.76 -9.08
N ILE A 162 14.87 -4.91 -9.62
CA ILE A 162 14.85 -6.19 -8.91
C ILE A 162 16.26 -6.80 -8.88
N GLU A 163 16.69 -7.25 -7.69
CA GLU A 163 17.97 -7.93 -7.47
C GLU A 163 18.11 -9.19 -8.32
N LYS A 164 19.31 -9.36 -8.91
CA LYS A 164 19.63 -10.59 -9.64
C LYS A 164 19.42 -11.80 -8.74
N GLY A 165 18.74 -12.82 -9.24
CA GLY A 165 18.35 -14.01 -8.46
C GLY A 165 17.06 -13.87 -7.66
N ARG A 166 16.44 -12.68 -7.56
CA ARG A 166 15.13 -12.50 -6.91
C ARG A 166 13.94 -12.44 -7.87
N ASN A 167 14.18 -12.49 -9.18
CA ASN A 167 13.15 -12.38 -10.23
C ASN A 167 11.98 -13.36 -10.05
N GLU A 168 12.27 -14.63 -9.74
CA GLU A 168 11.23 -15.63 -9.53
C GLU A 168 10.39 -15.33 -8.28
N SER A 169 11.05 -14.96 -7.18
CA SER A 169 10.39 -14.59 -5.92
C SER A 169 9.55 -13.33 -6.08
N ALA A 170 10.07 -12.32 -6.78
CA ALA A 170 9.36 -11.09 -7.09
C ALA A 170 8.15 -11.37 -7.97
N THR A 171 8.30 -12.16 -9.03
CA THR A 171 7.19 -12.58 -9.90
C THR A 171 6.09 -13.27 -9.09
N LYS A 172 6.45 -14.29 -8.30
CA LYS A 172 5.50 -15.03 -7.45
C LYS A 172 4.76 -14.13 -6.47
N GLN A 173 5.46 -13.21 -5.80
CA GLN A 173 4.88 -12.36 -4.75
C GLN A 173 4.15 -11.12 -5.27
N THR A 174 4.40 -10.69 -6.52
CA THR A 174 3.79 -9.49 -7.12
C THR A 174 2.70 -9.81 -8.16
N THR A 175 2.47 -11.10 -8.42
CA THR A 175 1.39 -11.57 -9.31
C THR A 175 0.03 -11.08 -8.82
N LYS A 176 -0.76 -10.49 -9.72
CA LYS A 176 -2.11 -10.02 -9.41
C LYS A 176 -3.10 -11.18 -9.38
N PHE A 177 -4.08 -11.10 -8.50
CA PHE A 177 -5.28 -11.92 -8.61
C PHE A 177 -6.24 -11.37 -9.67
N ASN A 178 -7.07 -12.23 -10.23
CA ASN A 178 -8.17 -11.80 -11.10
C ASN A 178 -9.26 -11.09 -10.31
N SER A 179 -10.01 -10.20 -10.97
CA SER A 179 -11.15 -9.49 -10.35
C SER A 179 -12.20 -10.44 -9.78
N SER A 180 -12.43 -11.58 -10.42
CA SER A 180 -13.36 -12.63 -9.95
C SER A 180 -12.94 -13.29 -8.63
N GLN A 181 -11.65 -13.23 -8.28
CA GLN A 181 -11.07 -13.88 -7.10
C GLN A 181 -10.97 -12.96 -5.88
N VAL A 182 -11.14 -11.65 -6.03
CA VAL A 182 -10.90 -10.69 -4.93
C VAL A 182 -12.16 -9.88 -4.62
N ARG A 183 -12.56 -9.88 -3.35
CA ARG A 183 -13.60 -9.01 -2.82
C ARG A 183 -12.93 -7.81 -2.17
N THR A 184 -12.96 -6.66 -2.85
CA THR A 184 -12.47 -5.40 -2.28
C THR A 184 -13.50 -4.73 -1.37
N TYR A 185 -14.77 -5.15 -1.45
CA TYR A 185 -15.91 -4.50 -0.77
C TYR A 185 -16.00 -2.99 -1.02
N ASN A 186 -15.57 -2.56 -2.22
CA ASN A 186 -15.44 -1.15 -2.60
C ASN A 186 -14.53 -0.32 -1.68
N ILE A 187 -13.64 -0.98 -0.93
CA ILE A 187 -12.60 -0.32 -0.13
C ILE A 187 -11.46 0.06 -1.07
N GLY A 188 -11.10 1.34 -1.07
CA GLY A 188 -10.01 1.86 -1.89
C GLY A 188 -8.67 1.18 -1.62
N TYR A 189 -7.75 1.25 -2.58
CA TYR A 189 -6.36 0.80 -2.38
C TYR A 189 -5.73 1.56 -1.21
N ASP A 190 -5.01 0.90 -0.32
CA ASP A 190 -4.41 1.52 0.86
C ASP A 190 -2.89 1.34 0.88
N TYR A 191 -2.14 2.42 0.63
CA TYR A 191 -0.68 2.43 0.69
C TYR A 191 -0.15 2.19 2.11
N HIS A 192 -0.96 2.46 3.14
CA HIS A 192 -0.62 2.25 4.54
C HIS A 192 -1.13 0.92 5.12
N SER A 193 -1.71 0.05 4.28
CA SER A 193 -2.15 -1.27 4.72
C SER A 193 -0.98 -2.04 5.35
N PHE A 194 -1.27 -2.77 6.42
CA PHE A 194 -0.34 -3.70 7.04
C PHE A 194 0.11 -4.81 6.07
N MET A 195 -0.74 -5.10 5.07
CA MET A 195 -0.50 -6.08 4.02
C MET A 195 0.07 -5.43 2.74
N HIS A 196 0.64 -4.23 2.82
CA HIS A 196 1.38 -3.63 1.71
C HIS A 196 2.87 -4.00 1.80
N LEU A 197 3.52 -4.33 0.68
CA LEU A 197 4.98 -4.52 0.66
C LEU A 197 5.71 -3.17 0.80
N LYS A 198 6.94 -3.19 1.30
CA LYS A 198 7.79 -1.98 1.31
C LYS A 198 8.07 -1.53 -0.11
N SER A 199 8.15 -0.21 -0.33
CA SER A 199 8.44 0.38 -1.65
C SER A 199 9.73 -0.15 -2.29
N ASN A 200 10.68 -0.60 -1.47
CA ASN A 200 11.98 -1.12 -1.88
C ASN A 200 12.09 -2.66 -1.77
N ALA A 201 10.96 -3.38 -1.77
CA ALA A 201 10.97 -4.84 -1.75
C ALA A 201 11.70 -5.43 -2.97
N PHE A 202 12.45 -6.52 -2.82
CA PHE A 202 13.19 -7.18 -3.92
C PHE A 202 14.33 -6.37 -4.57
N ARG A 203 14.70 -5.19 -4.03
CA ARG A 203 15.69 -4.29 -4.66
C ARG A 203 17.10 -4.89 -4.77
N ASN A 204 17.81 -4.58 -5.85
CA ASN A 204 19.25 -4.83 -6.03
C ASN A 204 20.13 -3.87 -5.20
N ASP A 205 19.69 -2.63 -5.01
CA ASP A 205 20.45 -1.51 -4.41
C ASP A 205 19.51 -0.47 -3.75
N ASN A 206 19.90 0.81 -3.64
CA ASN A 206 19.04 1.90 -3.12
C ASN A 206 17.84 2.29 -4.01
N ILE A 207 17.50 1.46 -5.02
CA ILE A 207 16.41 1.70 -5.96
C ILE A 207 15.05 1.27 -5.37
N THR A 208 14.01 2.04 -5.67
CA THR A 208 12.62 1.73 -5.34
C THR A 208 12.01 0.85 -6.44
N THR A 209 11.46 -0.30 -6.06
CA THR A 209 10.87 -1.29 -6.98
C THR A 209 9.35 -1.14 -7.13
N LEU A 210 8.68 -0.60 -6.11
CA LEU A 210 7.26 -0.30 -6.09
C LEU A 210 7.09 1.22 -5.99
N ASN A 211 6.60 1.83 -7.06
CA ASN A 211 6.42 3.28 -7.14
C ASN A 211 4.94 3.62 -7.25
N SER A 212 4.48 4.60 -6.48
CA SER A 212 3.14 5.16 -6.61
C SER A 212 3.00 5.86 -7.95
N THR A 213 1.89 5.59 -8.65
CA THR A 213 1.52 6.23 -9.93
C THR A 213 0.72 7.51 -9.73
N ILE A 214 0.32 7.83 -8.49
CA ILE A 214 -0.51 9.01 -8.19
C ILE A 214 0.35 10.14 -7.63
N ILE A 215 1.09 9.87 -6.54
CA ILE A 215 1.95 10.84 -5.85
C ILE A 215 3.16 10.07 -5.28
N PRO A 216 4.41 10.43 -5.64
CA PRO A 216 5.61 9.69 -5.20
C PRO A 216 5.74 9.54 -3.69
N GLN A 217 5.30 10.51 -2.89
CA GLN A 217 5.38 10.49 -1.43
C GLN A 217 4.56 9.35 -0.78
N TYR A 218 3.61 8.73 -1.50
CA TYR A 218 3.01 7.48 -1.02
C TYR A 218 4.02 6.34 -0.83
N ASN A 219 5.17 6.38 -1.53
CA ASN A 219 6.24 5.39 -1.36
C ASN A 219 6.78 5.36 0.08
N ASP A 220 6.76 6.49 0.79
CA ASP A 220 7.23 6.61 2.17
C ASP A 220 6.31 5.93 3.18
N MET A 221 5.07 5.63 2.78
CA MET A 221 4.05 4.99 3.62
C MET A 221 4.04 3.47 3.50
N MET A 222 4.53 2.93 2.37
CA MET A 222 4.42 1.52 2.02
C MET A 222 5.24 0.60 2.94
N GLY A 223 4.60 -0.48 3.39
CA GLY A 223 5.26 -1.54 4.17
C GLY A 223 5.44 -1.23 5.65
N GLN A 224 4.53 -0.43 6.22
CA GLN A 224 4.39 -0.27 7.66
C GLN A 224 4.06 -1.63 8.32
N GLN A 225 4.58 -1.86 9.53
CA GLN A 225 4.38 -3.10 10.28
C GLN A 225 4.01 -2.82 11.75
N VAL A 226 3.34 -1.69 12.00
CA VAL A 226 2.96 -1.23 13.36
C VAL A 226 1.62 -1.82 13.76
N ASP A 227 0.59 -1.62 12.94
CA ASP A 227 -0.76 -2.10 13.24
C ASP A 227 -1.63 -2.19 11.97
N LEU A 228 -2.80 -2.83 12.09
CA LEU A 228 -3.81 -2.85 11.02
C LEU A 228 -4.27 -1.43 10.69
N SER A 229 -4.33 -1.09 9.40
CA SER A 229 -4.92 0.17 8.97
C SER A 229 -6.45 0.15 9.15
N PHE A 230 -7.08 1.33 9.08
CA PHE A 230 -8.53 1.41 9.09
C PHE A 230 -9.16 0.59 7.94
N ALA A 231 -8.54 0.62 6.75
CA ALA A 231 -9.02 -0.15 5.60
C ALA A 231 -8.85 -1.67 5.81
N ASP A 232 -7.77 -2.12 6.46
CA ASP A 232 -7.58 -3.53 6.83
C ASP A 232 -8.69 -3.99 7.78
N LEU A 233 -9.00 -3.18 8.81
CA LEU A 233 -10.07 -3.46 9.77
C LEU A 233 -11.44 -3.47 9.10
N LYS A 234 -11.71 -2.50 8.22
CA LYS A 234 -12.96 -2.44 7.47
C LYS A 234 -13.15 -3.68 6.57
N LEU A 235 -12.08 -4.13 5.91
CA LEU A 235 -12.09 -5.35 5.09
C LEU A 235 -12.46 -6.58 5.93
N LEU A 236 -11.79 -6.76 7.08
CA LEU A 236 -12.07 -7.86 7.99
C LEU A 236 -13.52 -7.83 8.50
N ASN A 237 -14.00 -6.65 8.93
CA ASN A 237 -15.35 -6.51 9.48
C ASN A 237 -16.45 -6.72 8.42
N TYR A 238 -16.27 -6.19 7.22
CA TYR A 238 -17.20 -6.45 6.12
C TYR A 238 -17.21 -7.91 5.68
N HIS A 239 -16.07 -8.59 5.76
CA HIS A 239 -15.99 -10.00 5.38
C HIS A 239 -16.58 -10.94 6.46
N PHE A 240 -16.19 -10.76 7.72
CA PHE A 240 -16.48 -11.71 8.80
C PHE A 240 -17.66 -11.31 9.68
N CYS A 241 -17.88 -10.01 9.88
CA CYS A 241 -18.75 -9.51 10.95
C CYS A 241 -20.08 -8.98 10.44
N ASN A 242 -20.17 -8.63 9.17
CA ASN A 242 -21.40 -8.19 8.54
C ASN A 242 -22.27 -9.40 8.15
N LYS A 243 -22.61 -10.26 9.12
CA LYS A 243 -23.63 -11.28 8.93
C LYS A 243 -25.00 -10.59 8.93
N SER A 244 -25.85 -10.95 7.98
CA SER A 244 -27.24 -10.48 7.93
C SER A 244 -27.93 -10.85 9.24
N SER A 245 -27.99 -9.92 10.19
CA SER A 245 -28.79 -10.06 11.40
C SER A 245 -30.22 -10.30 10.93
N LYS A 246 -30.75 -11.50 11.21
CA LYS A 246 -32.17 -11.85 10.99
C LYS A 246 -33.09 -11.03 11.92
N THR A 247 -32.51 -10.27 12.85
CA THR A 247 -33.22 -9.40 13.77
C THR A 247 -33.56 -8.06 13.10
N LYS A 248 -34.81 -7.60 13.29
CA LYS A 248 -35.35 -6.27 12.89
C LYS A 248 -34.67 -5.10 13.63
N GLU A 249 -33.38 -5.21 13.96
CA GLU A 249 -32.62 -4.13 14.59
C GLU A 249 -32.45 -2.99 13.59
N LYS A 250 -32.73 -1.77 14.05
CA LYS A 250 -32.52 -0.54 13.28
C LYS A 250 -31.04 -0.40 12.94
N LYS A 251 -30.67 -0.75 11.69
CA LYS A 251 -29.28 -0.65 11.22
C LYS A 251 -28.87 0.81 11.21
N ILE A 252 -27.88 1.18 12.03
CA ILE A 252 -27.25 2.50 11.97
C ILE A 252 -26.55 2.67 10.62
N ASN A 253 -26.54 3.89 10.10
CA ASN A 253 -25.85 4.22 8.85
C ASN A 253 -24.51 4.91 9.16
N CYS A 254 -23.41 4.21 8.91
CA CYS A 254 -22.06 4.77 9.08
C CYS A 254 -21.67 5.61 7.86
N GLN A 255 -21.38 6.89 8.08
CA GLN A 255 -21.05 7.83 7.01
C GLN A 255 -19.55 7.89 6.73
N ASN A 256 -19.19 8.56 5.62
CA ASN A 256 -17.81 8.91 5.27
C ASN A 256 -16.82 7.73 5.29
N GLY A 257 -17.28 6.52 4.94
CA GLY A 257 -16.45 5.32 4.90
C GLY A 257 -16.32 4.58 6.24
N GLY A 258 -17.03 4.99 7.29
CA GLY A 258 -17.17 4.24 8.53
C GLY A 258 -17.82 2.87 8.35
N PHE A 259 -17.69 2.00 9.35
CA PHE A 259 -18.38 0.71 9.42
C PHE A 259 -18.89 0.45 10.84
N ILE A 260 -19.91 -0.40 10.98
CA ILE A 260 -20.55 -0.70 12.27
C ILE A 260 -19.54 -1.38 13.19
N ASP A 261 -19.46 -0.94 14.44
CA ASP A 261 -18.63 -1.61 15.45
C ASP A 261 -19.23 -2.99 15.76
N PRO A 262 -18.51 -4.09 15.48
CA PRO A 262 -19.01 -5.45 15.70
C PRO A 262 -19.24 -5.77 17.18
N LYS A 263 -18.60 -5.05 18.10
CA LYS A 263 -18.73 -5.23 19.56
C LYS A 263 -19.80 -4.32 20.15
N ASN A 264 -20.16 -3.25 19.47
CA ASN A 264 -21.22 -2.35 19.86
C ASN A 264 -21.98 -1.82 18.64
N LYS A 265 -23.06 -2.52 18.25
CA LYS A 265 -23.83 -2.23 17.03
C LYS A 265 -24.56 -0.88 17.03
N SER A 266 -24.53 -0.11 18.13
CA SER A 266 -25.14 1.23 18.20
C SER A 266 -24.22 2.35 17.73
N LYS A 267 -22.93 2.07 17.48
CA LYS A 267 -21.94 3.03 16.99
C LYS A 267 -21.11 2.48 15.83
N CYS A 268 -20.46 3.40 15.13
CA CYS A 268 -19.53 3.11 14.05
C CYS A 268 -18.08 3.20 14.53
N ILE A 269 -17.19 2.50 13.83
CA ILE A 269 -15.75 2.80 13.83
C ILE A 269 -15.49 3.75 12.67
N CYS A 270 -14.85 4.89 12.97
CA CYS A 270 -14.71 6.00 12.03
C CYS A 270 -13.29 6.10 11.45
N PRO A 271 -13.14 6.45 10.16
CA PRO A 271 -11.84 6.78 9.59
C PRO A 271 -11.25 8.02 10.29
N ASN A 272 -9.92 8.15 10.24
CA ASN A 272 -9.23 9.31 10.82
C ASN A 272 -9.89 10.63 10.43
N GLY A 273 -10.08 11.50 11.43
CA GLY A 273 -10.68 12.82 11.29
C GLY A 273 -12.21 12.86 11.42
N PHE A 274 -12.91 11.73 11.39
CA PHE A 274 -14.35 11.67 11.67
C PHE A 274 -14.66 11.18 13.09
N GLY A 275 -15.73 11.70 13.67
CA GLY A 275 -16.14 11.45 15.05
C GLY A 275 -17.32 10.48 15.21
N LEU A 276 -17.42 9.90 16.41
CA LEU A 276 -18.55 9.09 16.85
C LEU A 276 -19.85 9.90 16.95
N PRO A 277 -21.02 9.23 16.97
CA PRO A 277 -21.21 7.78 16.84
C PRO A 277 -21.35 7.29 15.38
N TYR A 278 -21.59 8.17 14.41
CA TYR A 278 -21.96 7.78 13.03
C TYR A 278 -20.95 8.17 11.95
N CYS A 279 -19.80 8.74 12.34
CA CYS A 279 -18.78 9.25 11.40
C CYS A 279 -19.30 10.37 10.47
N ALA A 280 -20.41 11.01 10.85
CA ALA A 280 -21.07 12.06 10.07
C ALA A 280 -20.36 13.41 10.21
N LYS A 281 -19.81 13.68 11.40
CA LYS A 281 -19.12 14.92 11.74
C LYS A 281 -17.63 14.69 11.93
N LEU A 282 -16.84 15.75 11.86
CA LEU A 282 -15.42 15.70 12.21
C LEU A 282 -15.25 15.31 13.68
N SER A 283 -14.17 14.60 13.99
CA SER A 283 -13.74 14.41 15.37
C SER A 283 -13.42 15.75 16.03
N LYS A 284 -13.64 15.86 17.34
CA LYS A 284 -13.36 17.09 18.10
C LYS A 284 -11.90 17.53 17.84
N ASN A 285 -11.73 18.79 17.46
CA ASN A 285 -10.42 19.41 17.34
C ASN A 285 -9.91 19.86 18.71
N ASN A 286 -8.60 20.04 18.81
CA ASN A 286 -7.98 20.75 19.90
C ASN A 286 -8.54 22.17 20.06
N ASP A 287 -8.46 22.70 21.27
CA ASP A 287 -9.04 23.99 21.64
C ASP A 287 -8.37 25.15 20.88
N GLU A 288 -7.10 24.99 20.57
CA GLU A 288 -6.26 25.84 19.74
C GLU A 288 -6.79 26.00 18.30
N CYS A 289 -7.61 25.04 17.84
CA CYS A 289 -8.27 25.11 16.54
C CYS A 289 -9.66 25.79 16.61
N LYS A 290 -10.23 26.06 17.80
CA LYS A 290 -11.65 26.45 17.99
C LYS A 290 -12.05 27.72 17.24
N ASN A 291 -11.13 28.68 17.09
CA ASN A 291 -11.39 29.93 16.40
C ASN A 291 -11.41 29.78 14.86
N LYS A 292 -11.17 28.57 14.34
CA LYS A 292 -11.20 28.25 12.91
C LYS A 292 -12.40 27.36 12.62
N ASN A 293 -13.20 27.74 11.61
CA ASN A 293 -14.25 26.86 11.12
C ASN A 293 -13.63 25.60 10.49
N PRO A 294 -13.89 24.39 11.03
CA PRO A 294 -13.30 23.16 10.50
C PRO A 294 -13.94 22.71 9.18
N TYR A 295 -15.11 23.26 8.81
CA TYR A 295 -15.79 23.00 7.55
C TYR A 295 -15.60 24.17 6.59
N ILE A 296 -14.75 23.99 5.57
CA ILE A 296 -14.39 25.05 4.65
C ILE A 296 -15.01 24.79 3.28
N ASN A 297 -15.89 25.67 2.82
CA ASN A 297 -16.48 25.61 1.49
C ASN A 297 -15.71 26.53 0.55
N LEU A 298 -15.21 25.98 -0.56
CA LEU A 298 -14.64 26.75 -1.65
C LEU A 298 -15.75 27.13 -2.65
N ASN A 299 -15.60 28.28 -3.29
CA ASN A 299 -16.51 28.73 -4.35
C ASN A 299 -16.03 28.25 -5.75
N SER A 300 -16.77 28.62 -6.79
CA SER A 300 -16.49 28.27 -8.20
C SER A 300 -15.47 29.20 -8.90
N THR A 301 -15.13 30.36 -8.32
CA THR A 301 -14.36 31.42 -8.99
C THR A 301 -12.83 31.25 -8.88
N PHE A 302 -12.32 30.01 -8.90
CA PHE A 302 -10.91 29.69 -8.65
C PHE A 302 -10.36 30.28 -7.33
N THR A 303 -11.23 30.55 -6.35
CA THR A 303 -10.76 31.13 -5.08
C THR A 303 -9.87 30.13 -4.36
N SER A 304 -8.76 30.67 -3.87
CA SER A 304 -7.74 29.94 -3.15
C SER A 304 -7.77 30.32 -1.69
N ILE A 305 -7.77 29.32 -0.80
CA ILE A 305 -7.54 29.55 0.63
C ILE A 305 -6.11 29.13 0.98
N VAL A 306 -5.59 29.68 2.07
CA VAL A 306 -4.33 29.23 2.67
C VAL A 306 -4.63 28.68 4.06
N LEU A 307 -4.41 27.38 4.24
CA LEU A 307 -4.55 26.70 5.53
C LEU A 307 -3.18 26.65 6.20
N LYS A 308 -3.07 27.16 7.43
CA LYS A 308 -1.84 27.14 8.24
C LYS A 308 -2.12 26.64 9.65
N GLU A 309 -1.27 25.74 10.12
CA GLU A 309 -1.17 25.34 11.54
C GLU A 309 0.28 25.38 12.00
N ASN A 310 0.50 25.68 13.26
CA ASN A 310 1.82 25.73 13.88
C ASN A 310 1.72 25.45 15.38
N GLY A 311 2.36 24.40 15.88
CA GLY A 311 2.44 24.08 17.30
C GLY A 311 2.25 22.59 17.62
N SER A 312 2.08 22.29 18.90
CA SER A 312 1.89 20.92 19.40
C SER A 312 0.42 20.61 19.67
N TYR A 313 -0.39 20.61 18.61
CA TYR A 313 -1.83 20.32 18.69
C TYR A 313 -2.33 19.61 17.43
N SER A 314 -3.57 19.12 17.47
CA SER A 314 -4.19 18.40 16.37
C SER A 314 -5.47 19.08 15.87
N CYS A 315 -5.53 19.35 14.56
CA CYS A 315 -6.72 19.89 13.90
C CYS A 315 -7.17 18.99 12.76
N ASN A 316 -8.48 18.94 12.53
CA ASN A 316 -9.11 18.28 11.41
C ASN A 316 -9.93 19.32 10.63
N TYR A 317 -9.75 19.34 9.31
CA TYR A 317 -10.46 20.21 8.38
C TYR A 317 -11.11 19.39 7.28
N LEU A 318 -12.37 19.68 6.96
CA LEU A 318 -13.06 19.16 5.79
C LEU A 318 -13.30 20.29 4.80
N ILE A 319 -12.61 20.22 3.67
CA ILE A 319 -12.71 21.19 2.59
C ILE A 319 -13.61 20.62 1.50
N LYS A 320 -14.60 21.39 1.07
CA LYS A 320 -15.56 20.99 0.03
C LYS A 320 -15.58 22.04 -1.09
N ALA A 321 -15.36 21.58 -2.31
CA ALA A 321 -15.60 22.33 -3.53
C ALA A 321 -16.99 21.98 -4.11
N PRO A 322 -17.52 22.79 -5.04
CA PRO A 322 -18.77 22.47 -5.76
C PRO A 322 -18.70 21.11 -6.46
N ASN A 323 -19.85 20.48 -6.74
CA ASN A 323 -19.91 19.09 -7.20
C ASN A 323 -19.14 18.82 -8.52
N ASN A 324 -19.09 19.79 -9.43
CA ASN A 324 -18.38 19.69 -10.72
C ASN A 324 -16.92 20.16 -10.64
N TYR A 325 -16.38 20.29 -9.43
CA TYR A 325 -15.03 20.76 -9.20
C TYR A 325 -14.20 19.68 -8.49
N LYS A 326 -12.88 19.85 -8.54
CA LYS A 326 -11.85 19.18 -7.74
C LYS A 326 -11.08 20.25 -6.98
N ILE A 327 -10.22 19.83 -6.07
CA ILE A 327 -9.39 20.71 -5.27
C ILE A 327 -7.94 20.51 -5.72
N LYS A 328 -7.33 21.56 -6.25
CA LYS A 328 -5.88 21.63 -6.44
C LYS A 328 -5.24 21.93 -5.09
N ILE A 329 -4.34 21.06 -4.66
CA ILE A 329 -3.62 21.16 -3.40
C ILE A 329 -2.18 21.54 -3.73
N SER A 330 -1.68 22.60 -3.10
CA SER A 330 -0.28 23.03 -3.22
C SER A 330 0.33 23.13 -1.82
N ILE A 331 1.23 22.20 -1.51
CA ILE A 331 2.00 22.17 -0.27
C ILE A 331 3.10 23.22 -0.38
N ARG A 332 3.00 24.28 0.43
CA ARG A 332 4.02 25.33 0.49
C ARG A 332 5.11 24.95 1.46
N ASP A 333 4.70 24.49 2.64
CA ASP A 333 5.60 24.14 3.73
C ASP A 333 4.95 23.06 4.60
N VAL A 334 5.72 22.04 4.94
CA VAL A 334 5.43 21.04 5.98
C VAL A 334 6.74 20.87 6.70
N ASN A 335 6.71 21.07 8.01
CA ASN A 335 7.82 20.77 8.91
C ASN A 335 7.21 20.05 10.10
N THR A 336 7.38 18.73 10.18
CA THR A 336 6.89 17.91 11.29
C THR A 336 7.96 16.90 11.71
N GLU A 337 7.67 16.10 12.73
CA GLU A 337 8.57 15.02 13.14
C GLU A 337 8.92 14.09 11.96
N LYS A 338 10.22 13.92 11.70
CA LYS A 338 10.71 13.02 10.66
C LYS A 338 10.56 11.57 11.12
N ALA A 339 10.16 10.69 10.21
CA ALA A 339 10.15 9.26 10.48
C ALA A 339 11.55 8.74 10.87
N LYS A 340 11.62 7.94 11.94
CA LYS A 340 12.87 7.31 12.40
C LYS A 340 13.36 6.29 11.35
N LYS A 341 14.65 5.92 11.41
CA LYS A 341 15.23 4.93 10.48
C LYS A 341 14.41 3.63 10.52
N GLY A 342 13.89 3.24 9.36
CA GLY A 342 13.06 2.03 9.19
C GLY A 342 11.57 2.20 9.51
N GLN A 343 11.16 3.32 10.12
CA GLN A 343 9.75 3.67 10.31
C GLN A 343 9.17 4.21 8.99
N LYS A 344 7.90 3.93 8.74
CA LYS A 344 7.16 4.44 7.59
C LYS A 344 6.32 5.65 7.98
N CYS A 345 6.11 6.53 7.01
CA CYS A 345 5.21 7.64 7.22
C CYS A 345 3.80 7.11 7.44
N SER A 346 3.18 7.55 8.53
CA SER A 346 1.92 7.00 9.02
C SER A 346 0.98 8.13 9.40
N PRO A 347 -0.33 7.87 9.49
CA PRO A 347 -1.23 8.77 10.20
C PRO A 347 -0.68 9.09 11.60
N GLU A 348 -1.06 10.26 12.14
CA GLU A 348 -0.59 10.72 13.47
C GLU A 348 0.91 11.11 13.55
N MET A 349 1.62 11.23 12.41
CA MET A 349 3.04 11.65 12.37
C MET A 349 3.29 13.04 11.75
N GLY A 350 2.24 13.85 11.58
CA GLY A 350 2.35 15.17 10.97
C GLY A 350 1.12 15.52 10.17
N LEU A 351 1.25 15.54 8.84
CA LEU A 351 0.16 15.91 7.94
C LEU A 351 -0.41 14.68 7.24
N GLU A 352 -1.71 14.42 7.37
CA GLU A 352 -2.46 13.48 6.52
C GLU A 352 -3.45 14.25 5.63
N ILE A 353 -3.44 13.97 4.33
CA ILE A 353 -4.36 14.56 3.35
C ILE A 353 -5.17 13.46 2.69
N LYS A 354 -6.45 13.34 3.04
CA LYS A 354 -7.37 12.44 2.33
C LYS A 354 -7.99 13.17 1.15
N HIS A 355 -7.45 12.93 -0.04
CA HIS A 355 -7.85 13.60 -1.29
C HIS A 355 -8.54 12.67 -2.31
N ARG A 356 -8.77 11.41 -1.93
CA ARG A 356 -9.33 10.35 -2.78
C ARG A 356 -10.85 10.22 -2.54
N ASN A 357 -11.52 9.42 -3.37
CA ASN A 357 -12.98 9.25 -3.30
C ASN A 357 -13.46 8.52 -2.04
N ASP A 358 -12.65 7.60 -1.52
CA ASP A 358 -12.92 6.84 -0.30
C ASP A 358 -12.06 7.38 0.84
N PHE A 359 -12.68 7.76 1.96
CA PHE A 359 -12.00 8.24 3.16
C PHE A 359 -11.49 7.11 4.06
N ALA A 360 -11.89 5.84 3.82
CA ALA A 360 -11.49 4.72 4.66
C ALA A 360 -9.96 4.42 4.62
N PRO A 361 -9.29 4.31 3.46
CA PRO A 361 -7.83 4.21 3.41
C PRO A 361 -7.13 5.41 4.03
N ALA A 362 -5.88 5.23 4.45
CA ALA A 362 -5.04 6.36 4.84
C ALA A 362 -4.89 7.35 3.67
N GLY A 363 -4.90 8.64 3.98
CA GLY A 363 -4.57 9.70 3.04
C GLY A 363 -3.07 9.78 2.80
N LEU A 364 -2.64 10.76 1.99
CA LEU A 364 -1.22 11.04 1.81
C LEU A 364 -0.64 11.54 3.14
N CYS A 365 0.27 10.78 3.73
CA CYS A 365 0.97 11.16 4.96
C CYS A 365 2.32 11.80 4.62
N LEU A 366 2.56 13.00 5.14
CA LEU A 366 3.80 13.75 5.00
C LEU A 366 4.37 14.00 6.41
N CYS A 367 5.49 13.35 6.71
CA CYS A 367 6.18 13.41 8.01
C CYS A 367 7.65 13.84 7.80
N GLY A 368 8.06 14.93 8.43
CA GLY A 368 9.34 15.58 8.16
C GLY A 368 9.15 16.87 7.37
N ASN A 369 10.04 17.12 6.41
CA ASN A 369 10.09 18.37 5.67
C ASN A 369 9.64 18.19 4.21
N TYR A 370 8.62 18.93 3.77
CA TYR A 370 8.16 18.92 2.39
C TYR A 370 7.77 20.32 1.93
N SER A 371 8.15 20.67 0.70
CA SER A 371 7.78 21.93 0.04
C SER A 371 7.53 21.67 -1.44
N HIS A 372 6.85 22.62 -2.09
CA HIS A 372 6.62 22.65 -3.54
C HIS A 372 5.86 21.47 -4.15
N LEU A 373 5.17 20.65 -3.34
CA LEU A 373 4.34 19.55 -3.86
C LEU A 373 2.99 20.10 -4.36
N LYS A 374 2.56 19.63 -5.53
CA LYS A 374 1.27 20.01 -6.12
C LYS A 374 0.57 18.78 -6.67
N PHE A 375 -0.71 18.63 -6.38
CA PHE A 375 -1.54 17.56 -6.93
C PHE A 375 -3.02 17.93 -6.91
N ARG A 376 -3.84 17.20 -7.67
CA ARG A 376 -5.29 17.37 -7.73
C ARG A 376 -5.98 16.26 -6.91
N SER A 377 -7.06 16.61 -6.20
CA SER A 377 -7.92 15.61 -5.55
C SER A 377 -8.69 14.79 -6.58
N MET A 378 -9.06 13.55 -6.21
CA MET A 378 -9.97 12.72 -7.01
C MET A 378 -11.44 13.09 -6.74
N SER A 379 -11.72 13.51 -5.50
CA SER A 379 -13.04 13.94 -5.02
C SER A 379 -13.17 15.47 -5.03
N ASN A 380 -14.39 15.99 -4.90
CA ASN A 380 -14.63 17.41 -4.58
C ASN A 380 -14.51 17.70 -3.07
N LYS A 381 -14.20 16.69 -2.26
CA LYS A 381 -13.92 16.83 -0.82
C LYS A 381 -12.48 16.44 -0.53
N VAL A 382 -11.82 17.20 0.33
CA VAL A 382 -10.48 16.91 0.85
C VAL A 382 -10.52 17.05 2.36
N MET A 383 -9.98 16.06 3.06
CA MET A 383 -9.73 16.19 4.49
C MET A 383 -8.25 16.49 4.73
N VAL A 384 -7.97 17.46 5.58
CA VAL A 384 -6.63 17.79 6.05
C VAL A 384 -6.57 17.54 7.54
N LEU A 385 -5.67 16.66 7.97
CA LEU A 385 -5.45 16.32 9.36
C LEU A 385 -4.03 16.76 9.73
N TYR A 386 -3.94 17.71 10.65
CA TYR A 386 -2.70 18.16 11.23
C TYR A 386 -2.51 17.52 12.60
N ARG A 387 -1.31 17.01 12.86
CA ARG A 387 -0.89 16.30 14.08
C ARG A 387 0.48 16.79 14.49
N GLY A 388 0.53 18.00 15.05
CA GLY A 388 1.76 18.59 15.57
C GLY A 388 2.17 17.93 16.89
N LYS A 389 3.45 17.58 17.03
CA LYS A 389 4.01 16.98 18.25
C LYS A 389 5.10 17.81 18.91
N GLY A 390 5.42 18.96 18.32
CA GLY A 390 6.44 19.86 18.83
C GLY A 390 6.13 21.29 18.41
N GLU A 391 6.63 22.25 19.18
CA GLU A 391 6.27 23.66 19.04
C GLU A 391 6.61 24.26 17.67
N PHE A 392 7.65 23.73 17.01
CA PHE A 392 8.06 24.16 15.67
C PHE A 392 7.38 23.42 14.52
N ASN A 393 6.48 22.46 14.83
CA ASN A 393 5.78 21.70 13.81
C ASN A 393 4.80 22.63 13.11
N ARG A 394 4.80 22.68 11.77
CA ARG A 394 3.92 23.57 11.02
C ARG A 394 3.55 23.01 9.66
N ILE A 395 2.43 23.50 9.13
CA ILE A 395 1.99 23.25 7.76
C ILE A 395 1.48 24.54 7.13
N SER A 396 1.59 24.62 5.80
CA SER A 396 1.06 25.70 4.97
C SER A 396 0.64 25.13 3.62
N LEU A 397 -0.66 25.12 3.35
CA LEU A 397 -1.24 24.59 2.12
C LEU A 397 -2.06 25.68 1.42
N ARG A 398 -1.91 25.80 0.11
CA ARG A 398 -2.88 26.52 -0.74
C ARG A 398 -3.86 25.51 -1.33
N LEU A 399 -5.14 25.74 -1.16
CA LEU A 399 -6.23 24.90 -1.66
C LEU A 399 -7.08 25.74 -2.62
N THR A 400 -7.22 25.28 -3.86
CA THR A 400 -7.91 26.02 -4.93
C THR A 400 -8.98 25.14 -5.57
N SER A 401 -10.19 25.67 -5.69
CA SER A 401 -11.26 25.02 -6.44
C SER A 401 -10.95 25.08 -7.95
N VAL A 402 -10.99 23.94 -8.63
CA VAL A 402 -10.73 23.84 -10.08
C VAL A 402 -11.82 23.00 -10.75
N PRO A 403 -12.34 23.37 -11.93
CA PRO A 403 -13.33 22.56 -12.64
C PRO A 403 -12.85 21.13 -12.90
N ARG A 404 -13.77 20.16 -12.92
CA ARG A 404 -13.52 18.84 -13.48
C ARG A 404 -13.45 18.99 -15.00
N THR A 405 -12.27 18.84 -15.58
CA THR A 405 -12.16 18.73 -17.03
C THR A 405 -12.79 17.40 -17.48
N ASN A 406 -13.72 17.47 -18.45
CA ASN A 406 -14.28 16.31 -19.14
C ASN A 406 -13.38 16.02 -20.36
N GLY A 407 -12.55 14.98 -20.33
CA GLY A 407 -11.80 14.53 -21.50
C GLY A 407 -10.34 14.17 -21.20
N THR A 408 -9.95 12.99 -21.68
CA THR A 408 -8.59 12.48 -21.92
C THR A 408 -7.45 13.49 -21.77
N GLU A 409 -6.76 13.49 -20.63
CA GLU A 409 -5.39 13.98 -20.55
C GLU A 409 -4.48 12.75 -20.64
N SER A 410 -3.91 12.55 -21.83
CA SER A 410 -2.54 12.03 -21.89
C SER A 410 -1.71 12.93 -20.99
N GLU A 411 -0.84 12.29 -20.22
CA GLU A 411 0.16 12.95 -19.40
C GLU A 411 0.92 13.96 -20.27
N ALA A 412 0.61 15.24 -20.10
CA ALA A 412 1.60 16.26 -20.36
C ALA A 412 2.77 15.91 -19.46
N LYS A 413 3.82 15.33 -20.07
CA LYS A 413 5.15 15.19 -19.49
C LYS A 413 5.54 16.56 -18.92
N GLU A 414 5.33 16.74 -17.62
CA GLU A 414 6.05 17.76 -16.86
C GLU A 414 7.47 17.20 -16.76
N THR A 415 8.29 17.59 -17.73
CA THR A 415 9.70 17.25 -17.81
C THR A 415 10.39 17.75 -16.54
N THR A 416 10.71 16.84 -15.63
CA THR A 416 11.64 17.10 -14.53
C THR A 416 13.01 17.40 -15.14
N GLN A 417 13.34 18.68 -15.34
CA GLN A 417 14.71 19.09 -15.54
C GLN A 417 15.45 18.90 -14.22
N VAL A 418 16.28 17.85 -14.18
CA VAL A 418 17.32 17.68 -13.19
C VAL A 418 18.36 18.77 -13.46
N ILE A 419 18.32 19.86 -12.69
CA ILE A 419 19.42 20.82 -12.66
C ILE A 419 20.54 20.18 -11.83
N THR A 420 21.46 19.54 -12.54
CA THR A 420 22.77 19.19 -11.98
C THR A 420 23.58 20.47 -11.85
N THR A 421 23.73 20.98 -10.63
CA THR A 421 24.69 22.05 -10.34
C THR A 421 26.11 21.51 -10.46
N THR A 422 26.75 21.78 -11.60
CA THR A 422 28.19 21.62 -11.78
C THR A 422 28.88 22.87 -11.22
N THR A 423 29.52 22.76 -10.07
CA THR A 423 30.42 23.78 -9.52
C THR A 423 31.64 23.93 -10.44
N LYS A 424 31.70 25.01 -11.24
CA LYS A 424 32.95 25.51 -11.81
C LYS A 424 33.62 26.41 -10.77
N LYS A 425 34.79 25.98 -10.31
CA LYS A 425 35.77 26.84 -9.62
C LYS A 425 36.34 27.82 -10.65
N GLU A 426 36.00 29.08 -10.55
CA GLU A 426 36.85 30.17 -11.02
C GLU A 426 37.76 30.56 -9.86
N THR A 427 39.08 30.38 -10.03
CA THR A 427 40.07 31.04 -9.19
C THR A 427 40.97 31.87 -10.10
N THR A 428 40.92 33.17 -9.85
CA THR A 428 41.59 34.27 -10.53
C THR A 428 43.11 34.13 -10.46
N ILE A 429 43.76 34.32 -11.61
CA ILE A 429 45.20 34.53 -11.74
C ILE A 429 45.52 35.97 -11.30
N LYS A 430 46.33 36.14 -10.25
CA LYS A 430 47.22 37.31 -10.11
C LYS A 430 48.56 36.90 -9.49
N LYS A 431 49.58 36.93 -10.35
CA LYS A 431 50.99 37.31 -10.13
C LYS A 431 51.55 37.14 -8.71
N LYS A 432 52.49 36.20 -8.58
CA LYS A 432 53.82 36.48 -8.00
C LYS A 432 54.84 35.47 -8.54
N LYS A 433 55.72 35.97 -9.41
CA LYS A 433 57.00 35.35 -9.74
C LYS A 433 57.91 35.46 -8.52
N GLU A 434 58.89 34.54 -8.50
CA GLU A 434 60.19 34.58 -7.81
C GLU A 434 60.39 33.62 -6.63
N VAL A 435 61.49 32.87 -6.80
CA VAL A 435 62.32 32.12 -5.84
C VAL A 435 61.89 30.70 -5.47
N LYS A 436 62.12 29.76 -6.40
CA LYS A 436 62.67 28.43 -6.08
C LYS A 436 64.20 28.57 -5.98
N LYS A 437 64.78 28.40 -4.79
CA LYS A 437 66.09 27.74 -4.56
C LYS A 437 66.42 27.73 -3.06
N LYS A 438 66.95 26.58 -2.59
CA LYS A 438 67.32 26.19 -1.22
C LYS A 438 66.07 25.68 -0.46
N ASP A 439 65.92 24.38 -0.19
CA ASP A 439 66.84 23.55 0.56
C ASP A 439 67.07 22.13 0.00
N LYS A 440 68.33 21.87 -0.34
CA LYS A 440 68.98 20.56 -0.26
C LYS A 440 70.45 20.83 0.08
N LYS A 441 70.75 20.95 1.38
CA LYS A 441 72.04 20.58 1.99
C LYS A 441 71.97 20.75 3.51
N LYS A 442 72.26 19.64 4.22
CA LYS A 442 72.49 19.46 5.67
C LYS A 442 71.18 19.43 6.51
N ASN A 443 70.79 18.34 7.18
CA ASN A 443 71.48 17.11 7.62
C ASN A 443 70.66 15.86 7.29
#